data_AF-A0A329LYM0-F1
#
_entry.id   AF-A0A329LYM0-F1
#
_cell.length_a   1.000
_cell.length_b   1.000
_cell.length_c   1.000
_cell.angle_alpha   90.00
_cell.angle_beta   90.00
_cell.angle_gamma   90.00
#
_symmetry.space_group_name_H-M   'P 1'
#
loop_
_entity.id
_entity.type
_entity.pdbx_description
1 polymer ?
#
loop_
_entity_poly.entity_id
_entity_poly.type
_entity_poly.pdbx_seq_one_letter_code
_entity_poly.pdbx_strand_id
1 'polypeptide(L)' 'MSNNNNKKHEFCKLIGRPVGVALVNGQGVAGILCDVRNGEIFLLQFLFGTQFATFRFPLRQVRTITRFPSCNS' A
#
# COMPACT_ATOMS: atom_id res chain seq x y z
N MET A 1 1.14 20.76 -1.95
CA MET A 1 0.23 20.06 -1.00
C MET A 1 -0.74 19.21 -1.81
N SER A 2 -0.54 17.88 -1.86
CA SER A 2 -1.45 16.99 -2.61
C SER A 2 -2.68 16.70 -1.76
N ASN A 3 -3.85 17.14 -2.24
CA ASN A 3 -5.15 16.97 -1.62
C ASN A 3 -5.40 15.48 -1.33
N ASN A 4 -5.66 15.13 -0.06
CA ASN A 4 -5.84 13.76 0.42
C ASN A 4 -6.92 12.98 -0.37
N ASN A 5 -7.87 13.71 -0.97
CA ASN A 5 -8.96 13.13 -1.77
C ASN A 5 -8.49 12.59 -3.14
N ASN A 6 -7.48 13.21 -3.76
CA ASN A 6 -6.97 12.78 -5.06
C ASN A 6 -6.08 11.54 -4.94
N LYS A 7 -5.26 11.47 -3.87
CA LYS A 7 -4.43 10.28 -3.58
C LYS A 7 -5.27 9.03 -3.36
N LYS A 8 -6.40 9.16 -2.65
CA LYS A 8 -7.31 8.02 -2.41
C LYS A 8 -7.81 7.40 -3.73
N HIS A 9 -8.21 8.24 -4.69
CA HIS A 9 -8.77 7.78 -5.96
C HIS A 9 -7.74 6.98 -6.79
N GLU A 10 -6.47 7.41 -6.76
CA GLU A 10 -5.38 6.71 -7.45
C GLU A 10 -5.10 5.35 -6.81
N PHE A 11 -5.07 5.28 -5.48
CA PHE A 11 -4.77 4.05 -4.75
C PHE A 11 -5.88 3.00 -4.87
N CYS A 12 -7.15 3.40 -4.97
CA CYS A 12 -8.25 2.47 -5.15
C CYS A 12 -8.11 1.60 -6.41
N LYS A 13 -7.43 2.10 -7.46
CA LYS A 13 -7.15 1.33 -8.70
C LYS A 13 -6.14 0.20 -8.49
N LEU A 14 -5.41 0.21 -7.38
CA LEU A 14 -4.40 -0.77 -7.03
C LEU A 14 -4.91 -1.84 -6.05
N ILE A 15 -6.18 -1.77 -5.62
CA ILE A 15 -6.78 -2.79 -4.75
C ILE A 15 -6.72 -4.16 -5.44
N GLY A 16 -6.32 -5.19 -4.68
CA GLY A 16 -6.08 -6.56 -5.13
C GLY A 16 -4.74 -6.76 -5.87
N ARG A 17 -3.90 -5.73 -6.01
CA ARG A 17 -2.60 -5.83 -6.70
C ARG A 17 -1.43 -5.91 -5.70
N PRO A 18 -0.33 -6.61 -6.06
CA PRO A 18 0.93 -6.44 -5.37
C PRO A 18 1.45 -5.01 -5.56
N VAL A 19 1.77 -4.35 -4.45
CA VAL A 19 2.26 -2.97 -4.43
C VAL A 19 3.45 -2.83 -3.49
N GLY A 20 4.37 -1.93 -3.87
CA GLY A 20 5.31 -1.32 -2.95
C GLY A 20 4.70 -0.06 -2.35
N VAL A 21 4.89 0.15 -1.04
CA VAL A 21 4.45 1.32 -0.31
C VAL A 21 5.67 2.03 0.26
N ALA A 22 5.88 3.29 -0.12
CA ALA A 22 6.91 4.12 0.49
C ALA A 22 6.27 4.95 1.62
N LEU A 23 6.82 4.83 2.82
CA LEU A 23 6.38 5.58 3.98
C LEU A 23 7.16 6.90 4.10
N VAL A 24 6.56 7.88 4.77
CA VAL A 24 7.15 9.22 4.98
C VAL A 24 8.43 9.18 5.81
N ASN A 25 8.60 8.17 6.66
CA ASN A 25 9.79 7.97 7.49
C ASN A 25 10.97 7.35 6.72
N GLY A 26 10.84 7.14 5.40
CA GLY A 26 11.88 6.55 4.56
C GLY A 26 11.81 5.02 4.43
N GLN A 27 10.97 4.34 5.23
CA GLN A 27 10.79 2.89 5.12
C GLN A 27 9.98 2.50 3.88
N GLY A 28 10.38 1.41 3.24
CA GLY A 28 9.59 0.71 2.22
C GLY A 28 8.96 -0.57 2.78
N VAL A 29 7.71 -0.84 2.43
CA VAL A 29 7.02 -2.11 2.70
C VAL A 29 6.32 -2.62 1.44
N ALA A 30 6.00 -3.91 1.38
CA ALA A 30 5.42 -4.53 0.20
C ALA A 30 4.34 -5.56 0.57
N GLY A 31 3.31 -5.67 -0.27
CA GLY A 31 2.22 -6.63 -0.05
C GLY A 31 1.09 -6.47 -1.05
N ILE A 32 -0.04 -7.13 -0.80
CA ILE A 32 -1.27 -6.92 -1.58
C ILE A 32 -2.07 -5.79 -0.94
N LEU A 33 -2.43 -4.76 -1.71
CA LEU A 33 -3.33 -3.71 -1.23
C LEU A 33 -4.76 -4.25 -1.18
N CYS A 34 -5.29 -4.49 0.01
CA CYS A 34 -6.61 -5.09 0.18
C CYS A 34 -7.75 -4.05 0.22
N ASP A 35 -7.50 -2.87 0.79
CA ASP A 35 -8.52 -1.83 0.94
C ASP A 35 -7.88 -0.45 1.21
N VAL A 36 -8.62 0.62 0.93
CA VAL A 36 -8.29 2.01 1.26
C VAL A 36 -9.54 2.68 1.85
N ARG A 37 -9.63 2.70 3.18
CA ARG A 37 -10.79 3.23 3.90
C ARG A 37 -10.39 3.88 5.22
N ASN A 38 -11.25 4.77 5.71
CA ASN A 38 -11.10 5.43 7.02
C ASN A 38 -9.73 6.12 7.23
N GLY A 39 -9.13 6.64 6.15
CA GLY A 39 -7.83 7.30 6.24
C GLY A 39 -6.65 6.33 6.36
N GLU A 40 -6.83 5.04 6.12
CA GLU A 40 -5.80 4.00 6.20
C GLU A 40 -5.76 3.16 4.92
N ILE A 41 -4.62 2.53 4.67
CA ILE A 41 -4.50 1.41 3.74
C ILE A 41 -4.39 0.10 4.52
N PHE A 42 -4.93 -0.97 3.93
CA PHE A 42 -4.87 -2.32 4.46
C PHE A 42 -3.98 -3.14 3.55
N LEU A 43 -2.82 -3.55 4.03
CA LEU A 43 -1.80 -4.25 3.26
C LEU A 43 -1.61 -5.66 3.80
N LEU A 44 -1.95 -6.67 3.00
CA LEU A 44 -1.65 -8.06 3.32
C LEU A 44 -0.17 -8.31 3.06
N GLN A 45 0.57 -8.65 4.11
CA GLN A 45 2.01 -8.90 4.05
C GLN A 45 2.33 -10.29 4.58
N PHE A 46 3.45 -10.84 4.11
CA PHE A 46 4.05 -12.02 4.68
C PHE A 46 4.50 -11.73 6.12
N LEU A 47 4.18 -12.62 7.06
CA LEU A 47 4.61 -12.51 8.45
C LEU A 47 5.75 -13.47 8.74
N PHE A 48 5.50 -14.77 8.56
CA PHE A 48 6.44 -15.86 8.84
C PHE A 48 5.88 -17.21 8.33
N GLY A 49 6.76 -18.11 7.88
CA GLY A 49 6.39 -19.48 7.48
C GLY A 49 5.43 -19.50 6.28
N THR A 50 4.17 -19.84 6.51
CA THR A 50 3.07 -19.77 5.53
C THR A 50 1.98 -18.76 5.93
N GLN A 51 2.27 -17.92 6.93
CA GLN A 51 1.32 -17.00 7.53
C GLN A 51 1.41 -15.61 6.91
N PHE A 52 0.23 -15.01 6.72
CA PHE A 52 0.05 -13.66 6.23
C PHE A 52 -0.80 -12.87 7.20
N ALA A 53 -0.52 -11.58 7.33
CA ALA A 53 -1.27 -10.69 8.19
C ALA A 53 -1.60 -9.38 7.48
N THR A 54 -2.76 -8.81 7.80
CA THR A 54 -3.15 -7.50 7.29
C THR A 54 -2.62 -6.41 8.21
N PHE A 55 -1.69 -5.63 7.70
CA PHE A 55 -1.17 -4.45 8.36
C PHE A 55 -1.96 -3.22 7.95
N ARG A 56 -2.05 -2.25 8.85
CA ARG A 56 -2.74 -0.97 8.60
C ARG A 56 -1.74 0.16 8.65
N PHE A 57 -1.78 1.02 7.65
CA PHE A 57 -0.95 2.22 7.61
C PHE A 57 -1.83 3.45 7.41
N PRO A 58 -1.78 4.45 8.30
CA PRO A 58 -2.44 5.73 8.07
C PRO A 58 -1.97 6.38 6.76
N LEU A 59 -2.88 6.88 5.94
CA LEU A 59 -2.57 7.56 4.67
C LEU A 59 -1.61 8.75 4.87
N ARG A 60 -1.66 9.41 6.02
CA ARG A 60 -0.71 10.48 6.40
C ARG A 60 0.74 10.02 6.49
N GLN A 61 0.97 8.72 6.73
CA GLN A 61 2.30 8.11 6.75
C GLN A 61 2.69 7.52 5.39
N VAL A 62 1.78 7.48 4.42
CA VAL A 62 2.03 6.94 3.09
C VAL A 62 2.47 8.06 2.15
N ARG A 63 3.72 7.98 1.68
CA ARG A 63 4.25 8.91 0.68
C ARG A 63 3.68 8.56 -0.71
N THR A 64 3.86 7.31 -1.14
CA THR A 64 3.35 6.78 -2.41
C THR A 64 3.03 5.29 -2.33
N ILE A 65 2.19 4.82 -3.26
CA ILE A 65 1.90 3.40 -3.51
C ILE A 65 2.14 3.14 -4.99
N THR A 66 2.99 2.15 -5.30
CA THR A 66 3.37 1.82 -6.67
C THR A 66 3.08 0.36 -6.94
N ARG A 67 2.45 0.05 -8.08
CA ARG A 67 2.25 -1.33 -8.51
C ARG A 67 3.60 -2.02 -8.73
N PHE A 68 3.71 -3.28 -8.30
CA PHE A 68 4.90 -4.07 -8.66
C PHE A 68 5.04 -4.18 -10.18
N PRO A 69 6.26 -4.00 -10.72
CA PRO A 69 6.52 -4.27 -12.12
C PRO A 69 6.39 -5.77 -12.42
N SER A 70 6.19 -6.11 -13.69
CA SER A 70 6.35 -7.48 -14.17
C SER A 70 7.82 -7.89 -14.09
N CYS A 71 8.11 -9.15 -13.72
CA CYS A 71 9.48 -9.66 -13.65
C CYS A 71 10.17 -9.77 -15.02
N ASN A 72 9.40 -9.74 -16.11
CA ASN A 72 9.89 -9.94 -17.47
C ASN A 72 9.96 -8.62 -18.26
N SER A 73 10.51 -7.56 -17.66
CA SER A 73 10.80 -6.31 -18.39
C SER A 73 11.88 -6.53 -19.45
#